data_AF-A0A955WVB4-F1
#
_entry.id   AF-A0A955WVB4-F1
#
_cell.length_a   1.000
_cell.length_b   1.000
_cell.length_c   1.000
_cell.angle_alpha   90.00
_cell.angle_beta   90.00
_cell.angle_gamma   90.00
#
_symmetry.space_group_name_H-M   'P 1'
#
loop_
_entity.id
_entity.type
_entity.pdbx_description
1 polymer ?
#
loop_
_entity_poly.entity_id
_entity_poly.type
_entity_poly.pdbx_seq_one_letter_code
_entity_poly.pdbx_strand_id
1 'polypeptide(L)'
;MSAARWAVLGAVALVFAPALGGEFVWDDVILIRDNPAVHGLGAAWGAAWGDFFGSAAGQPQGGYLRPVPTLLNGLTWAAVAADPLVYHLQNLALHLGAVALLMAVAGRLGASGLAAAAAGAVFGLHPRQVEAVAFISGRTDLLAAVGVLGATWLHLRARRGGGPWTVVAAWAALVFGALSKEVALL
;
A
#
# COMPACT_ATOMS: atom_id res chain seq x y z
N MET A 1 8.34 -19.32 11.09
CA MET A 1 7.03 -18.61 11.18
C MET A 1 5.95 -19.63 11.53
N SER A 2 4.99 -19.32 12.41
CA SER A 2 3.98 -20.30 12.84
C SER A 2 2.90 -20.54 11.77
N ALA A 3 2.31 -21.75 11.73
CA ALA A 3 1.25 -22.13 10.79
C ALA A 3 0.05 -21.16 10.82
N ALA A 4 -0.28 -20.61 11.99
CA ALA A 4 -1.37 -19.64 12.15
C ALA A 4 -1.18 -18.37 11.29
N ARG A 5 0.05 -17.88 11.11
CA ARG A 5 0.30 -16.68 10.28
C ARG A 5 0.00 -16.94 8.80
N TRP A 6 0.42 -18.11 8.30
CA TRP A 6 0.16 -18.52 6.93
C TRP A 6 -1.32 -18.78 6.68
N ALA A 7 -2.03 -19.37 7.66
CA ALA A 7 -3.48 -19.53 7.58
C ALA A 7 -4.20 -18.19 7.45
N VAL A 8 -3.80 -17.18 8.22
CA VAL A 8 -4.36 -15.81 8.12
C VAL A 8 -4.08 -15.19 6.76
N LEU A 9 -2.84 -15.24 6.27
CA LEU A 9 -2.49 -14.69 4.96
C LEU A 9 -3.25 -15.40 3.83
N GLY A 10 -3.38 -16.73 3.90
CA GLY A 10 -4.17 -17.51 2.95
C GLY A 10 -5.65 -17.13 2.99
N ALA A 11 -6.25 -16.98 4.18
CA ALA A 11 -7.63 -16.56 4.32
C ALA A 11 -7.87 -15.15 3.75
N VAL A 12 -6.99 -14.20 4.03
CA VAL A 12 -7.06 -12.84 3.45
C VAL A 12 -6.95 -12.89 1.93
N ALA A 13 -5.98 -13.64 1.40
CA ALA A 13 -5.82 -13.80 -0.05
C ALA A 13 -7.07 -14.37 -0.71
N LEU A 14 -7.69 -15.39 -0.10
CA LEU A 14 -8.91 -16.01 -0.61
C LEU A 14 -10.12 -15.06 -0.58
N VAL A 15 -10.29 -14.28 0.50
CA VAL A 15 -11.40 -13.32 0.64
C VAL A 15 -11.30 -12.20 -0.41
N PHE A 16 -10.08 -11.76 -0.75
CA PHE A 16 -9.86 -10.71 -1.73
C PHE A 16 -9.58 -11.21 -3.16
N ALA A 17 -9.48 -12.53 -3.37
CA ALA A 17 -9.29 -13.11 -4.70
C ALA A 17 -10.34 -12.64 -5.75
N PRO A 18 -11.62 -12.43 -5.41
CA PRO A 18 -12.59 -11.89 -6.37
C PRO A 18 -12.22 -10.53 -6.95
N ALA A 19 -11.47 -9.69 -6.23
CA ALA A 19 -11.03 -8.39 -6.73
C ALA A 19 -10.09 -8.50 -7.94
N LEU A 20 -9.43 -9.64 -8.13
CA LEU A 20 -8.54 -9.87 -9.28
C LEU A 20 -9.29 -9.91 -10.62
N GLY A 21 -10.61 -10.16 -10.60
CA GLY A 21 -11.47 -10.09 -11.78
C GLY A 21 -12.14 -8.72 -11.98
N GLY A 22 -11.73 -7.70 -11.22
CA GLY A 22 -12.27 -6.34 -11.33
C GLY A 22 -11.75 -5.59 -12.56
N GLU A 23 -12.49 -4.55 -12.94
CA GLU A 23 -12.08 -3.56 -13.94
C GLU A 23 -11.71 -2.22 -13.27
N PHE A 24 -11.14 -1.28 -14.03
CA PHE A 24 -10.97 0.09 -13.56
C PHE A 24 -12.34 0.73 -13.27
N VAL A 25 -12.58 1.07 -12.01
CA VAL A 25 -13.82 1.72 -11.57
C VAL A 25 -13.53 3.04 -10.87
N TRP A 26 -14.47 3.99 -10.98
CA TRP A 26 -14.44 5.24 -10.21
C TRP A 26 -13.12 6.01 -10.41
N ASP A 27 -12.40 6.29 -9.34
CA ASP A 27 -11.13 7.02 -9.35
C ASP A 27 -10.04 6.30 -10.17
N ASP A 28 -10.13 4.98 -10.34
CA ASP A 28 -9.18 4.21 -11.15
C ASP A 28 -9.19 4.67 -12.61
N VAL A 29 -10.37 5.06 -13.11
CA VAL A 29 -10.55 5.55 -14.48
C VAL A 29 -9.81 6.86 -14.67
N ILE A 30 -10.09 7.83 -13.80
CA ILE A 30 -9.56 9.19 -13.94
C ILE A 30 -8.10 9.31 -13.51
N LEU A 31 -7.62 8.50 -12.56
CA LEU A 31 -6.26 8.59 -12.04
C LEU A 31 -5.27 7.72 -12.84
N ILE A 32 -5.78 6.71 -13.56
CA ILE A 32 -4.92 5.70 -14.21
C ILE A 32 -5.32 5.49 -15.66
N ARG A 33 -6.51 4.96 -15.94
CA ARG A 33 -6.88 4.52 -17.30
C ARG A 33 -6.86 5.67 -18.30
N ASP A 34 -7.48 6.78 -17.93
CA ASP A 34 -7.70 7.93 -18.80
C ASP A 34 -6.78 9.11 -18.42
N ASN A 35 -5.67 8.82 -17.70
CA ASN A 35 -4.70 9.81 -17.23
C ASN A 35 -3.35 9.68 -17.96
N PRO A 36 -3.10 10.46 -19.03
CA PRO A 36 -1.83 10.47 -19.73
C PRO A 36 -0.62 10.78 -18.83
N ALA A 37 -0.84 11.46 -17.70
CA ALA A 37 0.21 11.83 -16.77
C ALA A 37 0.85 10.63 -16.06
N VAL A 38 0.19 9.45 -16.07
CA VAL A 38 0.76 8.19 -15.56
C VAL A 38 0.99 7.15 -16.65
N HIS A 39 0.89 7.52 -17.93
CA HIS A 39 1.09 6.61 -19.05
C HIS A 39 2.56 6.45 -19.41
N GLY A 40 3.30 5.87 -18.47
CA GLY A 40 4.74 5.62 -18.58
C GLY A 40 5.58 6.42 -17.59
N LEU A 41 6.83 5.98 -17.40
CA LEU A 41 7.71 6.50 -16.35
C LEU A 41 8.06 7.99 -16.51
N GLY A 42 8.29 8.46 -17.74
CA GLY A 42 8.64 9.87 -17.99
C GLY A 42 7.51 10.83 -17.62
N ALA A 43 6.28 10.52 -18.05
CA ALA A 43 5.09 11.29 -17.70
C ALA A 43 4.85 11.26 -16.18
N ALA A 44 4.88 10.07 -15.59
CA ALA A 44 4.67 9.88 -14.16
C ALA A 44 5.69 10.63 -13.31
N TRP A 45 6.95 10.70 -13.74
CA TRP A 45 7.98 11.48 -13.05
C TRP A 45 7.66 12.98 -13.02
N GLY A 46 7.16 13.53 -14.14
CA GLY A 46 6.72 14.92 -14.20
C GLY A 46 5.49 15.18 -13.30
N ALA A 47 4.57 14.23 -13.24
CA ALA A 47 3.32 14.36 -12.47
C ALA A 47 3.48 14.10 -10.97
N ALA A 48 4.46 13.29 -10.57
CA ALA A 48 4.63 12.81 -9.18
C ALA A 48 4.74 13.95 -8.15
N TRP A 49 5.27 15.09 -8.56
CA TRP A 49 5.53 16.24 -7.70
C TRP A 49 4.42 17.30 -7.73
N GLY A 50 3.39 17.08 -8.54
CA GLY A 50 2.21 17.94 -8.64
C GLY A 50 1.05 17.46 -7.78
N ASP A 51 -0.12 18.03 -8.02
CA ASP A 51 -1.36 17.58 -7.40
C ASP A 51 -1.80 16.23 -7.99
N PHE A 52 -2.02 15.25 -7.12
CA PHE A 52 -2.39 13.89 -7.49
C PHE A 52 -3.66 13.82 -8.35
N PHE A 53 -4.69 14.61 -8.01
CA PHE A 53 -5.92 14.70 -8.79
C PHE A 53 -5.82 15.71 -9.94
N GLY A 54 -5.00 16.74 -9.81
CA GLY A 54 -4.79 17.78 -10.81
C GLY A 54 -4.10 17.31 -12.09
N SER A 55 -3.42 16.15 -12.02
CA SER A 55 -2.92 15.45 -13.21
C SER A 55 -4.04 14.85 -14.07
N ALA A 56 -5.21 14.59 -13.48
CA ALA A 56 -6.40 14.11 -14.15
C ALA A 56 -7.28 15.30 -14.58
N ALA A 57 -7.52 15.44 -15.89
CA ALA A 57 -8.22 16.60 -16.45
C ALA A 57 -9.60 16.81 -15.80
N GLY A 58 -9.83 18.03 -15.27
CA GLY A 58 -11.13 18.46 -14.75
C GLY A 58 -11.42 18.16 -13.28
N GLN A 59 -10.47 17.60 -12.52
CA GLN A 59 -10.63 17.36 -11.08
C GLN A 59 -10.19 18.56 -10.22
N PRO A 60 -10.79 18.77 -9.03
CA PRO A 60 -10.36 19.80 -8.09
C PRO A 60 -8.89 19.59 -7.67
N GLN A 61 -8.10 20.67 -7.68
CA GLN A 61 -6.76 20.67 -7.11
C GLN A 61 -6.87 20.78 -5.59
N GLY A 62 -6.68 19.66 -4.89
CA GLY A 62 -6.78 19.57 -3.43
C GLY A 62 -5.47 19.83 -2.68
N GLY A 63 -4.36 20.01 -3.40
CA GLY A 63 -3.01 20.06 -2.86
C GLY A 63 -2.45 18.69 -2.46
N TYR A 64 -2.94 17.60 -3.05
CA TYR A 64 -2.55 16.24 -2.64
C TYR A 64 -1.22 15.82 -3.28
N LEU A 65 -0.12 15.90 -2.53
CA LEU A 65 1.19 15.42 -2.99
C LEU A 65 1.34 13.90 -2.73
N ARG A 66 1.28 13.08 -3.77
CA ARG A 66 1.37 11.60 -3.66
C ARG A 66 2.30 10.98 -4.72
N PRO A 67 3.61 11.28 -4.69
CA PRO A 67 4.54 10.81 -5.72
C PRO A 67 4.67 9.29 -5.79
N VAL A 68 4.61 8.58 -4.66
CA VAL A 68 4.80 7.11 -4.64
C VAL A 68 3.75 6.38 -5.47
N PRO A 69 2.43 6.55 -5.25
CA PRO A 69 1.41 5.90 -6.07
C PRO A 69 1.44 6.37 -7.53
N THR A 70 1.75 7.65 -7.80
CA THR A 70 1.89 8.16 -9.18
C THR A 70 3.00 7.45 -9.94
N LEU A 71 4.19 7.33 -9.33
CA LEU A 71 5.32 6.62 -9.93
C LEU A 71 5.06 5.12 -10.08
N LEU A 72 4.40 4.50 -9.09
CA LEU A 72 3.99 3.09 -9.19
C LEU A 72 3.00 2.87 -10.35
N ASN A 73 2.04 3.78 -10.54
CA ASN A 73 1.13 3.73 -11.68
C ASN A 73 1.88 3.87 -13.01
N GLY A 74 2.81 4.81 -13.10
CA GLY A 74 3.69 5.00 -14.26
C GLY A 74 4.53 3.77 -14.61
N LEU A 75 5.11 3.14 -13.60
CA LEU A 75 5.87 1.89 -13.75
C LEU A 75 4.98 0.75 -14.21
N THR A 76 3.81 0.60 -13.61
CA THR A 76 2.85 -0.47 -13.96
C THR A 76 2.34 -0.28 -15.38
N TRP A 77 2.00 0.96 -15.76
CA TRP A 77 1.57 1.28 -17.11
C TRP A 77 2.66 0.99 -18.14
N ALA A 78 3.91 1.36 -17.85
CA ALA A 78 5.03 1.05 -18.73
C ALA A 78 5.23 -0.46 -18.94
N ALA A 79 4.85 -1.28 -17.96
CA ALA A 79 5.00 -2.73 -18.02
C ALA A 79 3.82 -3.43 -18.71
N VAL A 80 2.57 -3.02 -18.42
CA VAL A 80 1.36 -3.76 -18.84
C VAL A 80 0.21 -2.87 -19.34
N ALA A 81 0.44 -1.57 -19.49
CA ALA A 81 -0.58 -0.57 -19.85
C ALA A 81 -1.84 -0.69 -18.94
N ALA A 82 -3.03 -0.73 -19.54
CA ALA A 82 -4.31 -0.78 -18.82
C ALA A 82 -4.78 -2.22 -18.52
N ASP A 83 -3.91 -3.10 -18.04
CA ASP A 83 -4.31 -4.44 -17.57
C ASP A 83 -4.67 -4.41 -16.06
N PRO A 84 -5.97 -4.39 -15.68
CA PRO A 84 -6.39 -4.23 -14.29
C PRO A 84 -5.93 -5.36 -13.38
N LEU A 85 -5.68 -6.57 -13.91
CA LEU A 85 -5.26 -7.72 -13.12
C LEU A 85 -3.98 -7.43 -12.35
N VAL A 86 -2.97 -6.84 -13.00
CA VAL A 86 -1.68 -6.54 -12.38
C VAL A 86 -1.82 -5.48 -11.29
N TYR A 87 -2.68 -4.49 -11.51
CA TYR A 87 -2.96 -3.45 -10.51
C TYR A 87 -3.65 -4.04 -9.27
N HIS A 88 -4.63 -4.94 -9.44
CA HIS A 88 -5.26 -5.63 -8.30
C HIS A 88 -4.30 -6.59 -7.60
N LEU A 89 -3.42 -7.28 -8.33
CA LEU A 89 -2.37 -8.12 -7.73
C LEU A 89 -1.42 -7.30 -6.85
N GLN A 90 -1.04 -6.09 -7.28
CA GLN A 90 -0.24 -5.17 -6.48
C GLN A 90 -0.96 -4.78 -5.20
N ASN A 91 -2.23 -4.40 -5.27
CA ASN A 91 -3.03 -4.03 -4.09
C ASN A 91 -3.14 -5.21 -3.13
N LEU A 92 -3.46 -6.41 -3.63
CA LEU A 92 -3.53 -7.60 -2.80
C LEU A 92 -2.19 -7.92 -2.14
N ALA A 93 -1.08 -7.81 -2.88
CA ALA A 93 0.26 -8.02 -2.34
C ALA A 93 0.62 -6.99 -1.26
N LEU A 94 0.29 -5.71 -1.46
CA LEU A 94 0.49 -4.66 -0.48
C LEU A 94 -0.35 -4.91 0.79
N HIS A 95 -1.60 -5.34 0.65
CA HIS A 95 -2.46 -5.67 1.78
C HIS A 95 -1.91 -6.85 2.58
N LEU A 96 -1.52 -7.94 1.91
CA LEU A 96 -0.87 -9.09 2.55
C LEU A 96 0.43 -8.68 3.25
N GLY A 97 1.20 -7.77 2.63
CA GLY A 97 2.38 -7.16 3.22
C GLY A 97 2.07 -6.39 4.51
N ALA A 98 1.04 -5.55 4.49
CA ALA A 98 0.57 -4.81 5.66
C ALA A 98 0.10 -5.75 6.79
N VAL A 99 -0.69 -6.78 6.47
CA VAL A 99 -1.12 -7.80 7.43
C VAL A 99 0.08 -8.52 8.04
N ALA A 100 1.06 -8.94 7.23
CA ALA A 100 2.27 -9.59 7.70
C ALA A 100 3.12 -8.69 8.60
N LEU A 101 3.29 -7.42 8.22
CA LEU A 101 3.98 -6.41 9.01
C LEU A 101 3.28 -6.15 10.34
N LEU A 102 1.95 -6.03 10.36
CA LEU A 102 1.18 -5.89 11.60
C LEU A 102 1.42 -7.06 12.56
N MET A 103 1.34 -8.30 12.06
CA MET A 103 1.63 -9.49 12.88
C MET A 103 3.08 -9.48 13.39
N ALA A 104 4.03 -8.97 12.59
CA ALA A 104 5.42 -8.84 12.99
C ALA A 104 5.62 -7.76 14.07
N VAL A 105 4.94 -6.61 13.95
CA VAL A 105 4.90 -5.55 14.96
C VAL A 105 4.31 -6.07 16.26
N ALA A 106 3.15 -6.73 16.21
CA ALA A 106 2.51 -7.33 17.39
C ALA A 106 3.44 -8.30 18.13
N GLY A 107 4.13 -9.18 17.39
CA GLY A 107 5.13 -10.08 17.97
C GLY A 107 6.32 -9.33 18.59
N ARG A 108 6.75 -8.21 18.01
CA ARG A 108 7.78 -7.35 18.61
C ARG A 108 7.27 -6.65 19.87
N LEU A 109 5.99 -6.32 19.96
CA LEU A 109 5.38 -5.77 21.18
C LEU A 109 5.13 -6.83 22.27
N GLY A 110 5.45 -8.10 22.03
CA GLY A 110 5.37 -9.18 23.02
C GLY A 110 4.13 -10.06 22.89
N ALA A 111 3.30 -9.87 21.85
CA ALA A 111 2.16 -10.75 21.61
C ALA A 111 2.62 -12.19 21.29
N SER A 112 1.88 -13.18 21.80
CA SER A 112 2.09 -14.58 21.44
C SER A 112 1.85 -14.80 19.93
N GLY A 113 2.34 -15.91 19.38
CA GLY A 113 2.15 -16.23 17.96
C GLY A 113 0.68 -16.27 17.54
N LEU A 114 -0.20 -16.76 18.42
CA LEU A 114 -1.64 -16.80 18.19
C LEU A 114 -2.28 -15.40 18.31
N ALA A 115 -1.91 -14.62 19.33
CA ALA A 115 -2.42 -13.26 19.50
C ALA A 115 -2.02 -12.34 18.33
N ALA A 116 -0.78 -12.45 17.85
CA ALA A 116 -0.34 -11.75 16.65
C ALA A 116 -1.12 -12.18 15.41
N ALA A 117 -1.38 -13.48 15.24
CA ALA A 117 -2.19 -13.98 14.13
C ALA A 117 -3.65 -13.48 14.21
N ALA A 118 -4.25 -13.46 15.41
CA ALA A 118 -5.58 -12.92 15.64
C ALA A 118 -5.67 -11.43 15.28
N ALA A 119 -4.67 -10.63 15.67
CA ALA A 119 -4.58 -9.22 15.27
C ALA A 119 -4.50 -9.07 13.74
N GLY A 120 -3.70 -9.90 13.07
CA GLY A 120 -3.61 -9.96 11.61
C GLY A 120 -4.94 -10.32 10.95
N ALA A 121 -5.68 -11.29 11.51
CA ALA A 121 -6.98 -11.70 11.02
C ALA A 121 -8.02 -10.57 11.17
N VAL A 122 -8.08 -9.95 12.35
CA VAL A 122 -9.00 -8.82 12.61
C VAL A 122 -8.72 -7.67 11.64
N PHE A 123 -7.46 -7.29 11.44
CA PHE A 123 -7.11 -6.22 10.51
C PHE A 123 -7.33 -6.60 9.04
N GLY A 124 -6.85 -7.77 8.63
CA GLY A 124 -6.80 -8.19 7.24
C GLY A 124 -8.15 -8.60 6.66
N LEU A 125 -9.04 -9.16 7.49
CA LEU A 125 -10.37 -9.63 7.09
C LEU A 125 -11.48 -8.61 7.41
N HIS A 126 -11.14 -7.44 7.95
CA HIS A 126 -12.14 -6.43 8.26
C HIS A 126 -12.82 -5.91 6.97
N PRO A 127 -14.16 -5.81 6.90
CA PRO A 127 -14.86 -5.34 5.70
C PRO A 127 -14.44 -3.94 5.22
N ARG A 128 -13.97 -3.08 6.13
CA ARG A 128 -13.39 -1.75 5.80
C ARG A 128 -12.23 -1.82 4.80
N GLN A 129 -11.53 -2.95 4.70
CA GLN A 129 -10.41 -3.10 3.76
C GLN A 129 -10.87 -3.25 2.31
N VAL A 130 -12.15 -3.50 2.04
CA VAL A 130 -12.66 -3.71 0.69
C VAL A 130 -12.35 -2.54 -0.22
N GLU A 131 -12.55 -1.31 0.22
CA GLU A 131 -12.25 -0.13 -0.58
C GLU A 131 -10.75 -0.01 -0.90
N ALA A 132 -9.89 -0.20 0.09
CA ALA A 132 -8.44 -0.09 -0.08
C ALA A 132 -7.86 -1.17 -1.00
N VAL A 133 -8.43 -2.39 -0.97
CA VAL A 133 -7.91 -3.55 -1.72
C VAL A 133 -8.56 -3.68 -3.10
N ALA A 134 -9.87 -3.52 -3.19
CA ALA A 134 -10.63 -3.77 -4.41
C ALA A 134 -10.56 -2.60 -5.39
N PHE A 135 -10.56 -1.35 -4.94
CA PHE A 135 -10.33 -0.22 -5.85
C PHE A 135 -8.85 -0.06 -6.11
N ILE A 136 -8.44 0.05 -7.37
CA ILE A 136 -7.03 0.14 -7.74
C ILE A 136 -6.39 1.38 -7.10
N SER A 137 -7.09 2.51 -7.15
CA SER A 137 -6.74 3.80 -6.55
C SER A 137 -6.66 3.77 -5.02
N GLY A 138 -7.31 2.79 -4.37
CA GLY A 138 -7.19 2.51 -2.92
C GLY A 138 -5.77 2.17 -2.47
N ARG A 139 -4.86 1.90 -3.41
CA ARG A 139 -3.42 1.65 -3.17
C ARG A 139 -2.72 2.71 -2.34
N THR A 140 -3.21 3.96 -2.36
CA THR A 140 -2.63 5.06 -1.56
C THR A 140 -2.64 4.72 -0.06
N ASP A 141 -3.73 4.14 0.43
CA ASP A 141 -3.86 3.68 1.83
C ASP A 141 -2.97 2.46 2.11
N LEU A 142 -2.90 1.51 1.17
CA LEU A 142 -2.09 0.30 1.34
C LEU A 142 -0.58 0.62 1.41
N LEU A 143 -0.09 1.48 0.53
CA LEU A 143 1.30 1.94 0.53
C LEU A 143 1.63 2.70 1.82
N ALA A 144 0.73 3.59 2.26
CA ALA A 144 0.86 4.30 3.53
C ALA A 144 0.92 3.32 4.72
N ALA A 145 0.01 2.33 4.77
CA ALA A 145 0.00 1.31 5.81
C ALA A 145 1.28 0.49 5.85
N VAL A 146 1.79 0.05 4.69
CA VAL A 146 3.08 -0.66 4.58
C VAL A 146 4.23 0.23 5.07
N GLY A 147 4.25 1.51 4.70
CA GLY A 147 5.25 2.47 5.15
C GLY A 147 5.25 2.65 6.68
N VAL A 148 4.09 2.92 7.28
CA VAL A 148 3.94 3.13 8.73
C VAL A 148 4.25 1.86 9.52
N LEU A 149 3.71 0.71 9.11
CA LEU A 149 3.96 -0.56 9.80
C LEU A 149 5.42 -1.02 9.64
N GLY A 150 6.00 -0.80 8.45
CA GLY A 150 7.41 -1.06 8.17
C GLY A 150 8.33 -0.19 9.02
N ALA A 151 8.07 1.12 9.06
CA ALA A 151 8.78 2.07 9.91
C ALA A 151 8.69 1.66 11.39
N THR A 152 7.49 1.33 11.86
CA THR A 152 7.26 0.87 13.24
C THR A 152 8.05 -0.40 13.54
N TRP A 153 8.01 -1.40 12.66
CA TRP A 153 8.74 -2.65 12.85
C TRP A 153 10.26 -2.45 12.88
N LEU A 154 10.78 -1.61 11.98
CA LEU A 154 12.21 -1.24 11.92
C LEU A 154 12.63 -0.44 13.15
N HIS A 155 11.81 0.50 13.61
CA HIS A 155 12.05 1.25 14.84
C HIS A 155 12.12 0.33 16.06
N LEU A 156 11.15 -0.58 16.22
CA LEU A 156 11.17 -1.59 17.30
C LEU A 156 12.39 -2.52 17.19
N ARG A 157 12.88 -2.79 15.97
CA ARG A 157 14.13 -3.54 15.76
C ARG A 157 15.34 -2.73 16.23
N ALA A 158 15.42 -1.45 15.88
CA ALA A 158 16.50 -0.55 16.27
C ALA A 158 16.64 -0.47 17.81
N ARG A 159 15.50 -0.36 18.51
CA ARG A 159 15.44 -0.29 19.99
C ARG A 159 15.94 -1.56 20.69
N ARG A 160 16.01 -2.70 19.99
CA ARG A 160 16.50 -3.99 20.52
C ARG A 160 17.88 -4.37 19.99
N GLY A 161 18.73 -3.38 19.71
CA GLY A 161 20.11 -3.60 19.29
C GLY A 161 20.33 -3.53 17.77
N GLY A 162 19.47 -2.82 17.03
CA GLY A 162 19.73 -2.54 15.63
C GLY A 162 20.76 -1.42 15.46
N GLY A 163 21.63 -1.54 14.44
CA GLY A 163 22.62 -0.51 14.10
C GLY A 163 22.00 0.76 13.48
N PRO A 164 22.79 1.82 13.23
CA PRO A 164 22.32 3.11 12.73
C PRO A 164 21.51 3.01 11.43
N TRP A 165 21.86 2.08 10.54
CA TRP A 165 21.13 1.82 9.30
C TRP A 165 19.67 1.37 9.51
N THR A 166 19.34 0.76 10.65
CA THR A 166 17.95 0.37 10.95
C THR A 166 17.06 1.57 11.25
N VAL A 167 17.63 2.62 11.85
CA VAL A 167 16.95 3.89 12.10
C VAL A 167 16.75 4.64 10.77
N VAL A 168 17.78 4.69 9.93
CA VAL A 168 17.67 5.30 8.59
C VAL A 168 16.59 4.59 7.76
N ALA A 169 16.56 3.26 7.77
CA ALA A 169 15.53 2.50 7.07
C ALA A 169 14.12 2.76 7.63
N ALA A 170 13.96 2.93 8.95
CA ALA A 170 12.68 3.26 9.56
C ALA A 170 12.16 4.63 9.08
N TRP A 171 13.02 5.64 9.04
CA TRP A 171 12.68 6.96 8.51
C TRP A 171 12.36 6.90 7.02
N ALA A 172 13.14 6.17 6.23
CA ALA A 172 12.87 5.99 4.81
C ALA A 172 11.49 5.34 4.56
N ALA A 173 11.12 4.34 5.37
CA ALA A 173 9.80 3.72 5.30
C ALA A 173 8.66 4.68 5.70
N LEU A 174 8.88 5.54 6.70
CA LEU A 174 7.90 6.55 7.10
C LEU A 174 7.72 7.62 6.00
N VAL A 175 8.82 8.11 5.43
CA VAL A 175 8.79 9.06 4.30
C VAL A 175 8.09 8.43 3.10
N PHE A 176 8.36 7.16 2.79
CA PHE A 176 7.63 6.44 1.76
C PHE A 176 6.11 6.41 2.03
N GLY A 177 5.71 6.16 3.28
CA GLY A 177 4.29 6.21 3.68
C GLY A 177 3.69 7.60 3.51
N ALA A 178 4.37 8.64 3.99
CA ALA A 178 3.92 10.03 3.89
C ALA A 178 3.80 10.52 2.44
N LEU A 179 4.74 10.11 1.58
CA LEU A 179 4.71 10.37 0.14
C LEU A 179 3.68 9.51 -0.61
N SER A 180 3.03 8.56 0.06
CA SER A 180 1.91 7.79 -0.47
C SER A 180 0.56 8.39 -0.08
N LYS A 181 0.43 8.78 1.19
CA LYS A 181 -0.75 9.45 1.74
C LYS A 181 -0.39 10.19 3.02
N GLU A 182 -0.90 11.41 3.15
CA GLU A 182 -0.68 12.33 4.27
C GLU A 182 -1.09 11.77 5.63
N VAL A 183 -2.05 10.84 5.67
CA VAL A 183 -2.50 10.14 6.89
C VAL A 183 -1.37 9.35 7.55
N ALA A 184 -0.30 9.00 6.84
CA ALA A 184 0.85 8.32 7.44
C ALA A 184 1.58 9.15 8.52
N LEU A 185 1.33 10.46 8.62
CA LEU A 185 1.92 11.37 9.59
C LEU A 185 0.97 11.80 10.72
N LEU A 186 -0.30 11.39 10.67
CA LEU A 186 -1.35 11.73 11.65
C LEU A 186 -1.58 10.58 12.63
#